data_AF-A0A4Y2VT27-F1
#
_entry.id   AF-A0A4Y2VT27-F1
#
_cell.length_a   1.000
_cell.length_b   1.000
_cell.length_c   1.000
_cell.angle_alpha   90.00
_cell.angle_beta   90.00
_cell.angle_gamma   90.00
#
_symmetry.space_group_name_H-M   'P 1'
#
loop_
_entity.id
_entity.type
_entity.pdbx_description
1 polymer ?
#
loop_
_entity_poly.entity_id
_entity_poly.type
_entity_poly.pdbx_seq_one_letter_code
_entity_poly.pdbx_strand_id
1 'polypeptide(L)' 'PSGTLSILQCPDEDGIFRHPVNCHTFYLCKKGRIYEYECPIGLIFNYDEKRCDYKSNVQCPGKEFQENIFKSKSI' A
#
# COMPACT_ATOMS: atom_id res chain seq x y z
N PRO A 1 -6.34 21.71 11.67
CA PRO A 1 -5.96 21.79 10.25
C PRO A 1 -4.98 20.68 9.86
N SER A 2 -5.39 19.87 8.88
CA SER A 2 -4.54 19.02 8.01
C SER A 2 -3.86 17.79 8.61
N GLY A 3 -4.65 16.83 9.09
CA GLY A 3 -4.23 15.42 9.15
C GLY A 3 -4.59 14.70 7.85
N THR A 4 -3.83 14.92 6.78
CA THR A 4 -3.99 14.15 5.54
C THR A 4 -2.91 13.08 5.52
N LEU A 5 -3.35 11.82 5.65
CA LEU A 5 -2.57 10.62 5.39
C LEU A 5 -1.85 10.82 4.04
N SER A 6 -0.57 11.17 4.07
CA SER A 6 0.18 11.58 2.88
C SER A 6 0.62 10.35 2.08
N ILE A 7 -0.36 9.66 1.50
CA ILE A 7 -0.15 8.63 0.47
C ILE A 7 -0.05 9.24 -0.94
N LEU A 8 -0.17 10.57 -1.04
CA LEU A 8 -0.21 11.32 -2.30
C LEU A 8 1.16 11.53 -2.94
N GLN A 9 2.24 11.01 -2.36
CA GLN A 9 3.59 11.23 -2.86
C GLN A 9 4.32 9.92 -3.14
N CYS A 10 4.85 9.85 -4.36
CA CYS A 10 5.72 8.78 -4.79
C CYS A 10 7.02 8.76 -3.98
N PRO A 11 7.46 7.58 -3.48
CA PRO A 11 8.77 7.47 -2.83
C PRO A 11 9.91 7.82 -3.79
N ASP A 12 9.77 7.44 -5.06
CA ASP A 12 10.70 7.72 -6.15
C ASP A 12 9.93 8.16 -7.41
N GLU A 13 10.58 8.86 -8.34
CA GLU A 13 9.92 9.37 -9.57
C GLU A 13 9.24 8.25 -10.37
N ASP A 14 9.85 7.07 -10.43
CA ASP A 14 9.35 5.90 -11.14
C ASP A 14 9.52 4.64 -10.28
N GLY A 15 8.51 3.79 -10.22
CA GLY A 15 8.58 2.54 -9.47
C GLY A 15 7.23 1.94 -9.11
N ILE A 16 7.23 0.69 -8.62
CA ILE A 16 6.01 0.03 -8.13
C ILE A 16 6.13 -0.17 -6.63
N PHE A 17 5.14 0.34 -5.91
CA PHE A 17 5.10 0.44 -4.46
C PHE A 17 3.85 -0.23 -3.90
N ARG A 18 4.01 -0.84 -2.72
CA ARG A 18 2.90 -1.41 -1.97
C ARG A 18 1.98 -0.31 -1.44
N HIS A 19 0.68 -0.52 -1.49
CA HIS A 19 -0.25 0.33 -0.77
C HIS A 19 -0.03 0.13 0.75
N PRO A 20 0.01 1.20 1.57
CA PRO A 20 0.34 1.09 2.99
C PRO A 20 -0.73 0.35 3.81
N VAL A 21 -2.00 0.50 3.41
CA VAL A 21 -3.16 -0.07 4.11
C VAL A 21 -3.77 -1.29 3.40
N ASN A 22 -3.93 -1.24 2.07
CA ASN A 22 -4.68 -2.24 1.31
C ASN A 22 -3.77 -3.12 0.47
N CYS A 23 -3.42 -4.31 0.93
CA CYS A 23 -2.51 -5.22 0.21
C CYS A 23 -3.07 -5.75 -1.13
N HIS A 24 -4.37 -5.56 -1.37
CA HIS A 24 -4.98 -5.88 -2.65
C HIS A 24 -4.65 -4.83 -3.73
N THR A 25 -4.12 -3.68 -3.32
CA THR A 25 -3.83 -2.53 -4.17
C THR A 25 -2.33 -2.22 -4.15
N PHE A 26 -1.82 -1.67 -5.25
CA PHE A 26 -0.46 -1.16 -5.37
C PHE A 26 -0.43 0.15 -6.16
N TYR A 27 0.66 0.89 -5.99
CA TYR A 27 0.91 2.15 -6.69
C TYR A 27 2.01 1.97 -7.72
N LEU A 28 1.75 2.42 -8.94
CA LEU A 28 2.78 2.70 -9.93
C LEU A 28 3.05 4.20 -9.90
N CYS A 29 4.28 4.56 -9.59
CA CYS A 29 4.80 5.90 -9.78
C CYS A 29 5.41 6.00 -11.16
N LYS A 30 5.03 7.06 -11.88
CA LYS A 30 5.63 7.40 -13.17
C LYS A 30 5.78 8.91 -13.29
N LYS A 31 7.02 9.40 -13.42
CA LYS A 31 7.34 10.84 -13.40
C LYS A 31 6.72 11.59 -12.22
N GLY A 32 6.80 10.99 -11.03
CA GLY A 32 6.26 11.52 -9.77
C GLY A 32 4.73 11.49 -9.67
N ARG A 33 4.01 10.89 -10.63
CA ARG A 33 2.56 10.72 -10.58
C ARG A 33 2.20 9.32 -10.12
N ILE A 34 1.26 9.24 -9.18
CA ILE A 34 0.74 7.98 -8.65
C ILE A 34 -0.40 7.48 -9.54
N TYR A 35 -0.33 6.20 -9.88
CA TYR A 35 -1.37 5.43 -10.52
C TYR A 35 -1.69 4.24 -9.63
N GLU A 36 -2.92 4.15 -9.17
CA GLU A 36 -3.38 3.05 -8.32
C GLU A 36 -3.91 1.89 -9.15
N TYR A 37 -3.54 0.67 -8.76
CA TYR A 37 -3.96 -0.55 -9.43
C TYR A 37 -4.37 -1.61 -8.41
N GLU A 38 -5.44 -2.31 -8.71
CA GLU A 38 -5.92 -3.44 -7.91
C GLU A 38 -5.47 -4.76 -8.53
N CYS A 39 -5.08 -5.68 -7.67
CA CYS A 39 -4.77 -7.04 -8.09
C CYS A 39 -6.06 -7.79 -8.50
N PRO A 40 -5.95 -8.84 -9.32
CA PRO A 40 -7.07 -9.74 -9.57
C PRO A 40 -7.66 -10.32 -8.28
N ILE A 41 -8.92 -10.74 -8.35
CA ILE A 41 -9.62 -11.33 -7.21
C ILE A 41 -8.82 -12.47 -6.58
N GLY A 42 -8.68 -12.43 -5.25
CA GLY A 42 -7.98 -13.45 -4.48
C GLY A 42 -6.46 -13.30 -4.40
N LEU A 43 -5.86 -12.38 -5.17
CA LEU A 43 -4.42 -12.09 -5.14
C LEU A 43 -4.13 -10.84 -4.30
N ILE A 44 -2.88 -10.69 -3.86
CA ILE A 44 -2.36 -9.49 -3.20
C ILE A 44 -1.01 -9.11 -3.80
N PHE A 45 -0.64 -7.84 -3.70
CA PHE A 45 0.58 -7.36 -4.32
C PHE A 45 1.83 -7.82 -3.56
N ASN A 46 2.66 -8.63 -4.22
CA ASN A 46 3.99 -9.02 -3.78
C ASN A 46 4.99 -7.92 -4.16
N TYR A 47 5.50 -7.18 -3.18
CA TYR A 47 6.50 -6.12 -3.44
C TYR A 47 7.87 -6.69 -3.82
N ASP A 48 8.23 -7.89 -3.37
CA ASP A 48 9.51 -8.52 -3.70
C ASP A 48 9.54 -8.97 -5.16
N GLU A 49 8.43 -9.53 -5.65
CA GLU A 49 8.30 -9.99 -7.04
C GLU A 49 7.66 -8.95 -7.98
N LYS A 50 7.27 -7.77 -7.46
CA LYS A 50 6.58 -6.70 -8.20
C LYS A 50 5.35 -7.16 -8.98
N ARG A 51 4.59 -8.12 -8.44
CA ARG A 51 3.39 -8.70 -9.09
C ARG A 51 2.32 -9.09 -8.09
N CYS A 52 1.11 -9.31 -8.57
CA CYS A 52 0.06 -9.91 -7.76
C CYS A 52 0.32 -11.42 -7.56
N ASP A 53 0.31 -11.85 -6.31
CA ASP A 53 0.56 -13.25 -5.93
C ASP A 53 -0.44 -13.69 -4.84
N TYR A 54 -0.46 -14.98 -4.51
CA TYR A 54 -1.34 -15.50 -3.48
C TYR A 54 -0.96 -15.01 -2.09
N LYS A 55 -1.97 -14.86 -1.23
CA LYS A 55 -1.78 -14.42 0.17
C LYS A 55 -0.79 -15.28 0.96
N SER A 56 -0.66 -16.56 0.61
CA SER A 56 0.29 -17.49 1.23
C SER A 56 1.75 -17.14 0.93
N ASN A 57 2.02 -16.45 -0.17
CA ASN A 57 3.36 -16.10 -0.65
C ASN A 57 3.81 -14.69 -0.26
N VAL A 58 2.90 -13.89 0.32
CA VAL A 58 3.13 -12.46 0.56
C VAL A 58 2.76 -12.09 1.99
N GLN A 59 3.70 -11.50 2.72
CA GLN A 59 3.41 -10.90 4.01
C GLN A 59 2.76 -9.53 3.83
N CYS A 60 1.43 -9.55 3.75
CA CYS A 60 0.64 -8.34 3.92
C CYS A 60 0.81 -7.83 5.36
N PRO A 61 1.17 -6.55 5.59
CA PRO A 61 1.08 -5.96 6.93
C PRO A 61 -0.35 -6.14 7.41
N GLY A 62 -0.53 -7.08 8.34
CA GLY A 62 -1.84 -7.42 8.89
C GLY A 62 -2.48 -6.20 9.54
N LYS A 63 -3.75 -6.35 9.93
CA LYS A 63 -4.57 -5.33 10.60
C LYS A 63 -3.95 -4.74 11.89
N GLU A 64 -2.76 -5.15 12.31
CA GLU A 64 -2.00 -4.54 13.42
C GLU A 64 -1.41 -3.15 13.12
N PHE A 65 -1.23 -2.78 11.85
CA PHE A 65 -0.95 -1.38 11.50
C PHE A 65 -2.21 -0.49 11.57
N GLN A 66 -3.40 -1.09 11.69
CA GLN A 66 -4.65 -0.34 11.80
C GLN A 66 -4.91 0.09 13.24
N GLU A 67 -4.73 -0.80 14.22
CA GLU A 67 -5.04 -0.43 15.61
C GLU A 67 -4.10 0.61 16.20
N ASN A 68 -2.83 0.67 15.79
CA ASN A 68 -1.88 1.65 16.35
C ASN A 68 -2.01 3.05 15.73
N ILE A 69 -2.55 3.18 14.52
CA ILE A 69 -2.86 4.48 13.91
C ILE A 69 -4.16 5.06 14.49
N PHE A 70 -5.15 4.20 14.81
CA PHE A 70 -6.41 4.64 15.40
C PHE A 70 -6.39 4.74 16.95
N LYS A 71 -5.55 3.98 17.68
CA LYS A 71 -5.44 4.08 19.16
C LYS A 71 -4.62 5.27 19.66
N SER A 72 -3.75 5.88 18.85
CA SER A 72 -3.02 7.09 19.28
C SER A 72 -3.91 8.35 19.36
N LYS A 73 -5.20 8.26 19.00
CA LYS A 73 -6.20 9.33 19.10
C LYS A 73 -7.05 9.30 20.37
N SER A 74 -6.72 8.48 21.36
CA SER A 74 -7.38 8.48 22.67
C SER A 74 -6.41 8.85 23.79
N ILE A 75 -6.02 10.13 23.83
CA ILE A 75 -5.80 10.96 25.02
C ILE A 75 -6.21 12.38 24.65
#